data_AF-A0A497G5E8-F1
#
_entry.id   AF-A0A497G5E8-F1
#
_cell.length_a   1.000
_cell.length_b   1.000
_cell.length_c   1.000
_cell.angle_alpha   90.00
_cell.angle_beta   90.00
_cell.angle_gamma   90.00
#
_symmetry.space_group_name_H-M   'P 1'
#
loop_
_entity.id
_entity.type
_entity.pdbx_description
1 polymer ?
#
loop_
_entity_poly.entity_id
_entity_poly.type
_entity_poly.pdbx_seq_one_letter_code
_entity_poly.pdbx_strand_id
1 'polypeptide(L)'
;MNIEPEKLTITLINGSKITIRSLTLKERRDCIKFFPSEEDTNIDYFKVQGDLVHYIITRSVPSFKREDVDNLIDAQSIRKILTFALVDPFSELVKTITNV
;
A
#
# COMPACT_ATOMS: atom_id res chain seq x y z
N MET A 1 -26.25 -8.27 -1.87
CA MET A 1 -25.40 -7.21 -1.31
C MET A 1 -24.23 -7.00 -2.25
N ASN A 2 -24.15 -5.85 -2.93
CA ASN A 2 -22.91 -5.45 -3.59
C ASN A 2 -21.97 -4.98 -2.48
N ILE A 3 -20.97 -5.80 -2.15
CA ILE A 3 -19.91 -5.41 -1.22
C ILE A 3 -18.96 -4.53 -2.03
N GLU A 4 -19.13 -3.21 -1.95
CA GLU A 4 -18.11 -2.30 -2.49
C GLU A 4 -16.83 -2.44 -1.67
N PRO A 5 -15.66 -2.53 -2.32
CA PRO A 5 -14.40 -2.58 -1.59
C PRO A 5 -14.18 -1.29 -0.80
N GLU A 6 -13.68 -1.43 0.43
CA GLU A 6 -13.32 -0.31 1.29
C GLU A 6 -12.33 0.62 0.58
N LYS A 7 -12.43 1.93 0.86
CA LYS A 7 -11.60 2.97 0.26
C LYS A 7 -10.95 3.83 1.34
N LEU A 8 -9.70 4.19 1.14
CA LEU A 8 -8.95 5.12 1.98
C LEU A 8 -8.74 6.43 1.23
N THR A 9 -9.11 7.56 1.85
CA THR A 9 -8.80 8.90 1.31
C THR A 9 -7.61 9.50 2.05
N ILE A 10 -6.66 10.05 1.30
CA ILE A 10 -5.40 10.59 1.78
C ILE A 10 -5.29 12.03 1.30
N THR A 11 -4.90 12.93 2.21
CA THR A 11 -4.60 14.31 1.87
C THR A 11 -3.10 14.43 1.65
N LEU A 12 -2.71 14.87 0.46
CA LEU A 12 -1.32 15.12 0.06
C LEU A 12 -0.80 16.39 0.75
N ILE A 13 0.52 16.55 0.81
CA ILE A 13 1.18 17.73 1.41
C ILE A 13 0.71 19.04 0.74
N ASN A 14 0.43 19.00 -0.56
CA ASN A 14 -0.09 20.15 -1.31
C ASN A 14 -1.60 20.42 -1.12
N GLY A 15 -2.27 19.69 -0.21
CA GLY A 15 -3.70 19.83 0.10
C GLY A 15 -4.64 19.06 -0.83
N SER A 16 -4.15 18.49 -1.93
CA SER A 16 -4.94 17.64 -2.81
C SER A 16 -5.34 16.34 -2.12
N LYS A 17 -6.40 15.67 -2.59
CA LYS A 17 -6.86 14.40 -2.03
C LYS A 17 -6.81 13.30 -3.08
N ILE A 18 -6.32 12.14 -2.67
CA ILE A 18 -6.39 10.90 -3.46
C ILE A 18 -7.19 9.86 -2.69
N THR A 19 -7.87 8.99 -3.43
CA THR A 19 -8.61 7.87 -2.85
C THR A 19 -8.06 6.58 -3.44
N ILE A 20 -7.73 5.64 -2.56
CA ILE A 20 -7.22 4.32 -2.92
C ILE A 20 -8.16 3.23 -2.41
N ARG A 21 -8.14 2.06 -3.06
CA ARG A 21 -8.75 0.83 -2.56
C ARG A 21 -7.69 -0.13 -2.03
N SER A 22 -8.11 -1.11 -1.24
CA SER A 22 -7.23 -2.23 -0.87
C SER A 22 -6.79 -3.01 -2.11
N LEU A 23 -5.61 -3.65 -2.02
CA LEU A 23 -5.12 -4.51 -3.08
C LEU A 23 -5.90 -5.82 -3.13
N THR A 24 -6.16 -6.28 -4.35
CA THR A 24 -6.63 -7.65 -4.62
C THR A 24 -5.55 -8.67 -4.26
N LEU A 25 -5.93 -9.95 -4.09
CA LEU A 25 -4.98 -11.03 -3.82
C LEU A 25 -3.89 -11.14 -4.90
N LYS A 26 -4.26 -10.91 -6.17
CA LYS A 26 -3.31 -10.92 -7.29
C LYS A 26 -2.29 -9.79 -7.15
N GLU A 27 -2.74 -8.57 -6.89
CA GLU A 27 -1.87 -7.41 -6.75
C GLU A 27 -0.96 -7.49 -5.50
N ARG A 28 -1.45 -8.10 -4.41
CA ARG A 28 -0.64 -8.39 -3.22
C ARG A 28 0.48 -9.38 -3.52
N ARG A 29 0.21 -10.42 -4.31
CA ARG A 29 1.24 -11.36 -4.77
C ARG A 29 2.30 -10.64 -5.60
N ASP A 30 1.89 -9.70 -6.45
CA ASP A 30 2.83 -8.88 -7.21
C ASP A 30 3.70 -7.98 -6.31
N CYS A 31 3.24 -7.63 -5.10
CA CYS A 31 4.05 -6.83 -4.16
C CYS A 31 5.30 -7.57 -3.67
N ILE A 32 5.33 -8.90 -3.72
CA ILE A 32 6.49 -9.72 -3.34
C ILE A 32 7.72 -9.33 -4.18
N LYS A 33 7.51 -8.88 -5.42
CA LYS A 33 8.57 -8.48 -6.35
C LYS A 33 9.35 -7.23 -5.93
N PHE A 34 8.81 -6.42 -5.01
CA PHE A 34 9.50 -5.24 -4.49
C PHE A 34 10.39 -5.56 -3.31
N PHE A 35 10.22 -6.72 -2.68
CA PHE A 35 11.06 -7.09 -1.54
C PHE A 35 12.41 -7.58 -2.06
N PRO A 36 13.51 -7.08 -1.47
CA PRO A 36 14.83 -7.56 -1.79
C PRO A 36 14.96 -9.04 -1.45
N SER A 37 15.80 -9.72 -2.20
CA SER A 37 16.20 -11.10 -1.94
C SER A 37 17.12 -11.18 -0.72
N GLU A 38 17.24 -12.36 -0.11
CA GLU A 38 18.15 -12.58 1.03
C GLU A 38 19.63 -12.36 0.68
N GLU A 39 19.97 -12.33 -0.62
CA GLU A 39 21.32 -12.11 -1.13
C GLU A 39 21.65 -10.61 -1.34
N ASP A 40 20.68 -9.70 -1.18
CA ASP A 40 20.88 -8.28 -1.38
C ASP A 40 21.63 -7.65 -0.20
N THR A 41 22.90 -7.32 -0.43
CA THR A 41 23.80 -6.77 0.60
C THR A 41 23.67 -5.25 0.82
N ASN A 42 23.01 -4.53 -0.09
CA ASN A 42 22.82 -3.07 -0.03
C ASN A 42 21.37 -2.69 -0.34
N ILE A 43 20.49 -2.93 0.63
CA ILE A 43 19.06 -2.65 0.51
C ILE A 43 18.78 -1.19 0.87
N ASP A 44 18.23 -0.43 -0.09
CA ASP A 44 17.62 0.87 0.18
C ASP A 44 16.13 0.68 0.54
N TYR A 45 15.86 0.61 1.83
CA TYR A 45 14.51 0.44 2.36
C TYR A 45 13.57 1.60 2.02
N PHE A 46 14.08 2.82 1.88
CA PHE A 46 13.26 3.98 1.50
C PHE A 46 12.81 3.88 0.06
N LYS A 47 13.72 3.45 -0.83
CA LYS A 47 13.38 3.19 -2.23
C LYS A 47 12.32 2.10 -2.37
N VAL A 48 12.51 0.96 -1.70
CA VAL A 48 11.55 -0.17 -1.69
C VAL A 48 10.20 0.29 -1.19
N GLN A 49 10.17 1.03 -0.07
CA GLN A 49 8.93 1.54 0.49
C GLN A 49 8.21 2.48 -0.47
N GLY A 50 8.93 3.41 -1.09
CA GLY A 50 8.34 4.34 -2.05
C GLY A 50 7.84 3.67 -3.33
N ASP A 51 8.56 2.66 -3.83
CA ASP A 51 8.13 1.85 -4.99
C ASP A 51 6.85 1.09 -4.70
N LEU A 52 6.74 0.50 -3.50
CA LEU A 52 5.56 -0.22 -3.05
C LEU A 52 4.34 0.72 -2.86
N VAL A 53 4.56 1.88 -2.25
CA VAL A 53 3.50 2.91 -2.10
C VAL A 53 3.02 3.40 -3.46
N HIS A 54 3.95 3.66 -4.39
CA HIS A 54 3.62 4.05 -5.77
C HIS A 54 2.77 2.98 -6.47
N TYR A 55 3.19 1.72 -6.36
CA TYR A 55 2.45 0.60 -6.92
C TYR A 55 1.02 0.53 -6.39
N ILE A 56 0.82 0.70 -5.08
CA ILE A 56 -0.49 0.71 -4.43
C ILE A 56 -1.36 1.85 -4.97
N ILE A 57 -0.85 3.08 -4.95
CA ILE A 57 -1.62 4.26 -5.37
C ILE A 57 -2.04 4.13 -6.84
N THR A 58 -1.15 3.66 -7.72
CA THR A 58 -1.45 3.54 -9.16
C THR A 58 -2.56 2.54 -9.49
N ARG A 59 -2.93 1.65 -8.57
CA ARG A 59 -4.09 0.76 -8.75
C ARG A 59 -5.43 1.50 -8.71
N SER A 60 -5.44 2.72 -8.16
CA SER A 60 -6.62 3.58 -8.04
C SER A 60 -6.43 4.92 -8.75
N VAL A 61 -5.20 5.42 -8.84
CA VAL A 61 -4.83 6.70 -9.47
C VAL A 61 -3.68 6.46 -10.47
N PRO A 62 -3.95 5.98 -11.69
CA PRO A 62 -2.91 5.55 -12.64
C PRO A 62 -1.94 6.66 -13.07
N SER A 63 -2.34 7.92 -12.95
CA SER A 63 -1.52 9.09 -13.29
C SER A 63 -0.54 9.50 -12.18
N PHE A 64 -0.62 8.90 -10.98
CA PHE A 64 0.26 9.23 -9.87
C PHE A 64 1.69 8.79 -10.18
N LYS A 65 2.66 9.68 -10.03
CA LYS A 65 4.05 9.40 -10.39
C LYS A 65 4.85 8.88 -9.20
N ARG A 66 5.98 8.23 -9.48
CA ARG A 66 6.87 7.74 -8.43
C ARG A 66 7.48 8.89 -7.62
N GLU A 67 7.84 9.98 -8.29
CA GLU A 67 8.35 11.22 -7.68
C GLU A 67 7.32 11.89 -6.75
N ASP A 68 6.03 11.69 -6.99
CA ASP A 68 4.97 12.26 -6.15
C ASP A 68 4.94 11.57 -4.78
N VAL A 69 5.40 10.32 -4.66
CA VAL A 69 5.50 9.64 -3.37
C VAL A 69 6.49 10.35 -2.46
N ASP A 70 7.65 10.74 -2.99
CA ASP A 70 8.71 11.36 -2.20
C ASP A 70 8.39 12.82 -1.86
N ASN A 71 7.65 13.51 -2.74
CA ASN A 71 7.38 14.94 -2.61
C ASN A 71 6.02 15.28 -1.98
N LEU A 72 5.01 14.42 -2.13
CA LEU A 72 3.62 14.75 -1.80
C LEU A 72 3.01 13.84 -0.71
N ILE A 73 3.65 12.72 -0.37
CA ILE A 73 3.16 11.79 0.65
C ILE A 73 4.03 11.91 1.90
N ASP A 74 3.42 12.29 3.02
CA ASP A 74 4.11 12.31 4.31
C ASP A 74 4.27 10.89 4.91
N ALA A 75 5.20 10.74 5.85
CA ALA A 75 5.50 9.45 6.49
C ALA A 75 4.29 8.80 7.20
N GLN A 76 3.38 9.60 7.77
CA GLN A 76 2.17 9.08 8.41
C GLN A 76 1.21 8.52 7.35
N SER A 77 1.09 9.19 6.22
CA SER A 77 0.31 8.75 5.07
C SER A 77 0.89 7.49 4.43
N ILE A 78 2.22 7.38 4.29
CA ILE A 78 2.89 6.14 3.85
C ILE A 78 2.47 4.96 4.72
N ARG A 79 2.56 5.11 6.05
CA ARG A 79 2.18 4.05 6.99
C ARG A 79 0.70 3.66 6.81
N LYS A 80 -0.20 4.64 6.69
CA LYS A 80 -1.63 4.40 6.47
C LYS A 80 -1.89 3.63 5.17
N ILE A 81 -1.21 4.00 4.07
CA ILE A 81 -1.33 3.33 2.78
C ILE A 81 -0.93 1.86 2.91
N LEU A 82 0.25 1.60 3.46
CA LEU A 82 0.78 0.24 3.59
C LEU A 82 -0.13 -0.63 4.46
N THR A 83 -0.55 -0.11 5.62
CA THR A 83 -1.48 -0.83 6.50
C THR A 83 -2.79 -1.12 5.78
N PHE A 84 -3.45 -0.11 5.21
CA PHE A 84 -4.74 -0.30 4.54
C PHE A 84 -4.68 -1.26 3.34
N ALA A 85 -3.62 -1.18 2.54
CA ALA A 85 -3.50 -1.93 1.29
C ALA A 85 -3.06 -3.39 1.51
N LEU A 86 -2.19 -3.64 2.50
CA LEU A 86 -1.55 -4.93 2.74
C LEU A 86 -2.11 -5.71 3.92
N VAL A 87 -2.90 -5.08 4.81
CA VAL A 87 -3.59 -5.81 5.89
C VAL A 87 -4.39 -6.96 5.28
N ASP A 88 -4.16 -8.16 5.80
CA ASP A 88 -4.94 -9.34 5.44
C ASP A 88 -6.40 -9.12 5.89
N PRO A 89 -7.38 -9.03 4.97
CA PRO A 89 -8.77 -8.86 5.35
C PRO A 89 -9.30 -10.04 6.17
N PHE A 90 -8.59 -11.17 6.18
CA PHE A 90 -8.92 -12.32 6.99
C PHE A 90 -8.12 -12.39 8.30
N SER A 91 -7.22 -11.44 8.62
CA SER A 91 -6.41 -11.55 9.84
C SER A 91 -7.26 -11.63 11.11
N GLU A 92 -8.32 -10.82 11.17
CA GLU A 92 -9.25 -10.82 12.31
C GLU A 92 -10.17 -12.04 12.28
N LEU A 93 -10.56 -12.50 11.10
CA LEU A 93 -11.34 -13.73 10.94
C LEU A 93 -10.53 -14.95 11.41
N VAL A 94 -9.25 -15.03 11.01
CA VAL A 94 -8.33 -16.08 11.42
C VAL A 94 -8.17 -16.07 12.94
N LYS A 95 -7.86 -14.93 13.57
CA LYS A 95 -7.79 -14.81 15.05
C LYS A 95 -9.07 -15.31 15.73
N THR A 96 -10.23 -14.93 15.20
CA THR A 96 -11.55 -15.34 15.73
C THR A 96 -11.77 -16.85 15.61
N ILE A 97 -11.33 -17.49 14.51
CA ILE A 97 -11.51 -18.93 14.29
C ILE A 97 -10.46 -19.75 15.05
N THR A 98 -9.24 -19.23 15.21
CA THR A 98 -8.14 -19.96 15.85
C THR A 98 -8.09 -19.84 17.38
N ASN A 99 -8.94 -19.01 18.01
CA ASN A 99 -8.87 -18.72 19.46
C ASN A 99 -7.45 -18.34 19.92
N VAL A 100 -6.74 -17.58 19.08
CA VAL A 100 -5.43 -16.97 19.40
C VAL A 100 -5.61 -15.46 19.44
#